data_AF-A0A4R4G4M8-F1
#
_entry.id   AF-A0A4R4G4M8-F1
#
_cell.length_a   1.000
_cell.length_b   1.000
_cell.length_c   1.000
_cell.angle_alpha   90.00
_cell.angle_beta   90.00
_cell.angle_gamma   90.00
#
_symmetry.space_group_name_H-M   'P 1'
#
loop_
_entity.id
_entity.type
_entity.pdbx_description
1 polymer ?
#
loop_
_entity_poly.entity_id
_entity_poly.type
_entity_poly.pdbx_seq_one_letter_code
_entity_poly.pdbx_strand_id
1 'polypeptide(L)'
;MDVSHVQYQKPVPTVGTKEGDAILKEKTDQFEAIIVKMLLDEAMKDEKNLFSANDPGDKIFKSMYREELSNASAGGFGFSQMLFEHLSQKGVKN
;
A
#
# COMPACT_ATOMS: atom_id res chain seq x y z
N MET A 1 18.77 -29.87 -23.74
CA MET A 1 18.56 -28.53 -23.17
C MET A 1 17.13 -28.51 -22.66
N ASP A 2 16.97 -28.47 -21.35
CA ASP A 2 15.67 -28.44 -20.68
C ASP A 2 15.10 -27.02 -20.76
N VAL A 3 14.01 -26.84 -21.51
CA VAL A 3 13.34 -25.54 -21.74
C VAL A 3 12.09 -25.38 -20.85
N SER A 4 11.91 -26.24 -19.85
CA SER A 4 10.60 -26.46 -19.22
C SER A 4 10.14 -25.39 -18.22
N HIS A 5 10.80 -24.23 -18.08
CA HIS A 5 10.44 -23.23 -17.06
C HIS A 5 10.61 -21.77 -17.49
N VAL A 6 10.30 -21.41 -18.74
CA VAL A 6 10.16 -19.99 -19.10
C VAL A 6 8.83 -19.48 -18.55
N GLN A 7 8.86 -18.91 -17.34
CA GLN A 7 7.71 -18.22 -16.75
C GLN A 7 7.30 -17.07 -17.66
N TYR A 8 6.08 -17.13 -18.20
CA TYR A 8 5.49 -16.03 -18.97
C TYR A 8 5.36 -14.81 -18.07
N GLN A 9 6.23 -13.82 -18.24
CA GLN A 9 6.06 -12.51 -17.63
C GLN A 9 4.94 -11.79 -18.36
N LYS A 10 3.83 -11.54 -17.65
CA LYS A 10 2.77 -10.66 -18.16
C LYS A 10 3.41 -9.33 -18.58
N PRO A 11 3.05 -8.79 -19.75
CA PRO A 11 3.59 -7.52 -20.21
C PRO A 11 3.32 -6.43 -19.17
N VAL A 12 4.31 -5.59 -18.94
CA VAL A 12 4.19 -4.46 -18.02
C VAL A 12 3.04 -3.57 -18.53
N PRO A 13 2.02 -3.28 -17.71
CA PRO A 13 0.92 -2.41 -18.11
C PRO A 13 1.45 -1.04 -18.55
N THR A 14 0.98 -0.56 -19.70
CA THR A 14 1.36 0.75 -20.22
C THR A 14 0.51 1.85 -19.58
N VAL A 15 1.18 2.80 -18.95
CA VAL A 15 0.57 3.99 -18.34
C VAL A 15 -0.08 4.85 -19.43
N GLY A 16 -1.26 5.43 -19.16
CA GLY A 16 -2.03 6.20 -20.13
C GLY A 16 -3.07 5.37 -20.91
N THR A 17 -3.13 4.06 -20.70
CA THR A 17 -4.28 3.22 -21.10
C THR A 17 -5.26 3.11 -19.94
N LYS A 18 -6.56 2.94 -20.22
CA LYS A 18 -7.57 2.77 -19.17
C LYS A 18 -7.24 1.62 -18.19
N GLU A 19 -6.67 0.53 -18.72
CA GLU A 19 -6.26 -0.64 -17.93
C GLU A 19 -4.98 -0.35 -17.13
N GLY A 20 -3.99 0.29 -17.75
CA GLY A 20 -2.76 0.69 -17.07
C GLY A 20 -2.99 1.73 -15.98
N ASP A 21 -3.88 2.70 -16.20
CA ASP A 21 -4.23 3.72 -15.21
C ASP A 21 -5.02 3.14 -14.03
N ALA A 22 -5.88 2.15 -14.28
CA ALA A 22 -6.57 1.43 -13.21
C ALA A 22 -5.58 0.66 -12.33
N ILE A 23 -4.61 -0.02 -12.94
CA ILE A 23 -3.55 -0.72 -12.21
C ILE A 23 -2.64 0.27 -11.49
N LEU A 24 -2.27 1.38 -12.12
CA LEU A 24 -1.45 2.43 -11.52
C LEU A 24 -2.14 2.99 -10.28
N LYS A 25 -3.44 3.28 -10.36
CA LYS A 25 -4.24 3.75 -9.23
C LYS A 25 -4.26 2.75 -8.08
N GLU A 26 -4.51 1.47 -8.37
CA GLU A 26 -4.49 0.42 -7.34
C GLU A 26 -3.14 0.36 -6.62
N LYS A 27 -2.03 0.51 -7.35
CA LYS A 27 -0.68 0.49 -6.77
C LYS A 27 -0.39 1.75 -5.95
N THR A 28 -0.88 2.92 -6.36
CA THR A 28 -0.73 4.15 -5.57
C THR A 28 -1.57 4.13 -4.30
N ASP A 29 -2.76 3.51 -4.34
CA ASP A 29 -3.61 3.32 -3.16
C ASP A 29 -2.92 2.35 -2.17
N GLN A 30 -2.36 1.24 -2.66
CA GLN A 30 -1.56 0.31 -1.85
C GLN A 30 -0.34 0.98 -1.21
N PHE A 31 0.31 1.89 -1.93
CA PHE A 31 1.43 2.66 -1.39
C PHE A 31 0.98 3.62 -0.27
N GLU A 32 -0.14 4.32 -0.45
CA GLU A 32 -0.71 5.18 0.61
C GLU A 32 -1.07 4.37 1.86
N ALA A 33 -1.64 3.17 1.70
CA ALA A 33 -1.94 2.28 2.82
C ALA A 33 -0.68 1.89 3.62
N ILE A 34 0.49 1.76 2.99
CA ILE A 34 1.73 1.48 3.71
C ILE A 34 2.15 2.70 4.53
N ILE A 35 2.07 3.91 3.96
CA ILE A 35 2.42 5.15 4.66
C ILE A 35 1.49 5.38 5.86
N VAL A 36 0.18 5.22 5.65
CA VAL A 36 -0.82 5.39 6.72
C VAL A 36 -0.60 4.35 7.81
N LYS A 37 -0.24 3.11 7.47
CA LYS A 37 0.09 2.07 8.44
C LYS A 37 1.32 2.47 9.26
N MET A 38 2.39 2.93 8.61
CA MET A 38 3.60 3.40 9.30
C MET A 38 3.30 4.57 10.25
N LEU A 39 2.47 5.53 9.80
CA LEU A 39 2.04 6.64 10.64
C LEU A 39 1.22 6.18 11.85
N LEU A 40 0.24 5.29 11.63
CA LEU A 40 -0.59 4.72 12.69
C LEU A 40 0.25 3.89 13.66
N ASP A 41 1.25 3.16 13.16
CA ASP A 41 2.16 2.38 13.98
C ASP A 41 2.97 3.26 14.92
N GLU A 42 3.46 4.41 14.46
CA GLU A 42 4.13 5.40 15.32
C GLU A 42 3.16 6.13 16.25
N ALA A 43 2.02 6.59 15.75
CA ALA A 43 1.05 7.37 16.54
C ALA A 43 0.38 6.56 17.66
N MET A 44 0.23 5.25 17.46
CA MET A 44 -0.36 4.33 18.42
C MET A 44 0.70 3.48 19.15
N LYS A 45 1.99 3.84 19.06
CA LYS A 45 2.97 3.33 20.03
C LYS A 45 2.61 3.91 21.39
N ASP A 46 1.89 3.12 22.19
CA ASP A 46 1.58 3.43 23.58
C ASP A 46 2.88 3.66 24.36
N GLU A 47 3.35 4.91 24.44
CA GLU A 47 4.32 5.29 25.48
C GLU A 47 3.60 5.20 26.83
N LYS A 48 3.97 4.18 27.61
CA LYS A 48 3.61 3.97 29.03
C LYS A 48 2.15 3.63 29.30
N ASN A 49 1.78 2.37 29.04
CA ASN A 49 0.76 1.74 29.89
C ASN A 49 1.46 1.05 31.08
N LEU A 50 1.36 1.67 32.26
CA LEU A 50 1.85 1.15 33.54
C LEU A 50 1.21 -0.22 33.92
N PHE A 51 0.22 -0.68 33.15
CA PHE A 51 -0.56 -1.89 33.39
C PHE A 51 -0.62 -2.87 32.20
N SER A 52 0.08 -2.62 31.10
CA SER A 52 0.05 -3.56 29.97
C SER A 52 1.00 -4.73 30.24
N ALA A 53 0.47 -5.82 30.78
CA ALA A 53 1.04 -7.14 30.53
C ALA A 53 1.26 -7.23 29.01
N ASN A 54 2.51 -7.50 28.61
CA ASN A 54 2.96 -7.62 27.22
C ASN A 54 2.32 -8.86 26.54
N ASP A 55 0.99 -8.91 26.45
CA ASP A 55 0.26 -10.05 25.90
C ASP A 55 0.48 -10.08 24.37
N PRO A 56 1.03 -11.18 23.81
CA PRO A 56 1.14 -11.36 22.37
C PRO A 56 -0.18 -11.17 21.63
N GLY A 57 -1.32 -11.52 22.24
CA GLY A 57 -2.65 -11.37 21.64
C GLY A 57 -3.05 -9.92 21.40
N ASP A 58 -2.77 -9.02 22.36
CA ASP A 58 -3.06 -7.58 22.23
C ASP A 58 -2.25 -6.95 21.10
N LYS A 59 -0.97 -7.33 20.96
CA LYS A 59 -0.12 -6.86 19.86
C LYS A 59 -0.64 -7.30 18.50
N ILE A 60 -1.04 -8.56 18.38
CA ILE A 60 -1.59 -9.11 17.13
C ILE A 60 -2.89 -8.36 16.79
N PHE A 61 -3.83 -8.24 17.73
CA PHE A 61 -5.10 -7.56 17.50
C PHE A 61 -4.90 -6.10 17.06
N LYS A 62 -4.03 -5.35 17.76
CA LYS A 62 -3.69 -3.96 17.40
C LYS A 62 -3.08 -3.87 16.00
N SER A 63 -2.18 -4.78 15.63
CA SER A 63 -1.57 -4.77 14.30
C SER A 63 -2.58 -5.03 13.18
N MET A 64 -3.49 -6.00 13.36
CA MET A 64 -4.56 -6.28 12.41
C MET A 64 -5.52 -5.09 12.28
N TYR A 65 -5.91 -4.49 13.41
CA TYR A 65 -6.76 -3.31 13.41
C TYR A 65 -6.13 -2.15 12.64
N ARG A 66 -4.84 -1.88 12.85
CA ARG A 66 -4.11 -0.83 12.13
C ARG A 66 -4.02 -1.12 10.64
N GLU A 67 -3.83 -2.38 10.26
CA GLU A 67 -3.78 -2.80 8.87
C GLU A 67 -5.13 -2.57 8.17
N GLU A 68 -6.23 -3.01 8.77
CA GLU A 68 -7.59 -2.79 8.23
C GLU A 68 -7.93 -1.30 8.16
N LEU A 69 -7.62 -0.54 9.23
CA LEU A 69 -7.86 0.91 9.24
C LEU A 69 -7.06 1.62 8.16
N SER A 70 -5.81 1.20 7.95
CA SER A 70 -4.95 1.77 6.93
C SER A 70 -5.45 1.47 5.51
N ASN A 71 -5.82 0.22 5.25
CA ASN A 71 -6.40 -0.19 3.96
C ASN A 71 -7.72 0.53 3.67
N ALA A 72 -8.58 0.67 4.69
CA ALA A 72 -9.86 1.39 4.55
C ALA A 72 -9.67 2.90 4.33
N SER A 73 -8.57 3.46 4.84
CA SER A 73 -8.25 4.89 4.70
C SER A 73 -7.41 5.20 3.45
N ALA A 74 -6.94 4.17 2.73
CA ALA A 74 -6.17 4.34 1.50
C ALA A 74 -7.01 5.06 0.44
N GLY A 75 -6.45 6.11 -0.14
CA GLY A 75 -7.17 6.99 -1.08
C GLY A 75 -7.87 8.17 -0.40
N GLY A 76 -7.99 8.17 0.93
CA GLY A 76 -8.64 9.24 1.71
C GLY A 76 -7.70 10.38 2.12
N PHE A 77 -6.39 10.14 2.21
CA PHE A 77 -5.40 11.17 2.60
C PHE A 77 -4.89 11.96 1.39
N GLY A 78 -5.08 11.46 0.17
CA GLY A 78 -4.75 12.16 -1.08
C GLY A 78 -3.31 11.97 -1.57
N PHE A 79 -2.46 11.21 -0.86
CA PHE A 79 -1.10 10.91 -1.29
C PHE A 79 -1.07 10.00 -2.52
N SER A 80 -1.97 9.02 -2.57
CA SER A 80 -2.22 8.14 -3.72
C SER A 80 -2.57 8.93 -4.97
N GLN A 81 -3.50 9.88 -4.87
CA GLN A 81 -3.91 10.73 -5.98
C GLN A 81 -2.76 11.62 -6.48
N MET A 82 -2.00 12.26 -5.57
CA MET A 82 -0.83 13.06 -5.95
C MET A 82 0.22 12.22 -6.67
N LEU A 83 0.50 11.01 -6.16
CA LEU A 83 1.46 10.10 -6.77
C LEU A 83 0.96 9.58 -8.13
N PHE A 84 -0.33 9.22 -8.22
CA PHE A 84 -0.98 8.78 -9.45
C PHE A 84 -0.89 9.86 -10.53
N GLU A 85 -1.24 11.10 -10.21
CA GLU A 85 -1.16 12.22 -11.14
C GLU A 85 0.28 12.45 -11.61
N HIS A 86 1.24 12.42 -10.68
CA HIS A 86 2.66 12.60 -11.01
C HIS A 86 3.17 11.50 -11.96
N LEU A 87 2.83 10.24 -11.70
CA LEU A 87 3.27 9.09 -12.49
C LEU A 87 2.55 9.00 -13.83
N SER A 88 1.24 9.29 -13.86
CA SER A 88 0.44 9.33 -15.08
C SER A 88 0.97 10.40 -16.03
N GLN A 89 1.26 11.62 -15.54
CA GLN A 89 1.84 12.69 -16.36
C GLN A 89 3.22 12.34 -16.94
N LYS A 90 4.02 11.53 -16.23
CA LYS A 90 5.32 11.03 -16.72
C LYS A 90 5.17 9.89 -17.72
N GLY A 91 4.20 9.00 -17.51
CA GLY A 91 3.94 7.85 -18.39
C GLY A 91 3.30 8.23 -19.73
N VAL A 92 2.56 9.34 -19.78
CA VAL A 92 1.95 9.87 -21.01
C VAL A 92 2.98 10.51 -21.97
N LYS A 93 4.19 10.84 -21.50
CA LYS A 93 5.28 11.32 -22.36
C LYS A 93 6.13 10.15 -22.86
N ASN A 94 5.66 9.47 -23.91
CA ASN A 94 6.46 8.80 -24.94
C ASN A 94 5.58 8.50 -26.15
#